data_AF-A0A925QBQ2-F1
#
_entry.id   AF-A0A925QBQ2-F1
#
_cell.length_a   1.000
_cell.length_b   1.000
_cell.length_c   1.000
_cell.angle_alpha   90.00
_cell.angle_beta   90.00
_cell.angle_gamma   90.00
#
_symmetry.space_group_name_H-M   'P 1'
#
loop_
_entity.id
_entity.type
_entity.pdbx_description
1 polymer ?
#
loop_
_entity_poly.entity_id
_entity_poly.type
_entity_poly.pdbx_seq_one_letter_code
_entity_poly.pdbx_strand_id
1 'polypeptide(L)'
;MQILGLVLSLAYAVLIVWIYATEPRTFREAATGALVAAGTYQVNQEKFDAGLALFRREQFRAARDEWQRADPAQNDALTQFYVAYSFYREGWGRVYNDDDLFRQGLEKVNRALTLASQPLNISDPDLAMHSAAELKAELEAGTERNWGDVNPLKVMKKRK
;
A
#
# COMPACT_ATOMS: atom_id res chain seq x y z
N MET A 1 54.93 15.58 -13.38
CA MET A 1 54.36 14.24 -13.18
C MET A 1 53.70 14.02 -11.80
N GLN A 2 54.03 14.77 -10.74
CA GLN A 2 53.44 14.56 -9.40
C GLN A 2 52.00 15.09 -9.23
N ILE A 3 51.62 16.15 -9.97
CA ILE A 3 50.30 16.78 -9.86
C ILE A 3 49.19 15.86 -10.41
N LEU A 4 49.46 15.07 -11.45
CA LEU A 4 48.49 14.11 -12.00
C LEU A 4 48.12 13.01 -10.98
N GLY A 5 49.10 12.48 -10.25
CA GLY A 5 48.84 11.43 -9.26
C GLY A 5 47.99 11.94 -8.08
N LEU A 6 48.21 13.20 -7.67
CA LEU A 6 47.46 13.83 -6.59
C LEU A 6 46.01 14.14 -7.00
N VAL A 7 45.79 14.60 -8.23
CA VAL A 7 44.45 14.84 -8.77
C VAL A 7 43.69 13.52 -8.93
N LEU A 8 44.35 12.45 -9.37
CA LEU A 8 43.72 11.14 -9.54
C LEU A 8 43.31 10.52 -8.19
N SER A 9 44.15 10.64 -7.15
CA SER A 9 43.85 10.12 -5.82
C SER A 9 42.73 10.92 -5.13
N LEU A 10 42.72 12.26 -5.29
CA LEU A 10 41.61 13.10 -4.82
C LEU A 10 40.30 12.78 -5.54
N ALA A 11 40.32 12.62 -6.87
CA ALA A 11 39.14 12.23 -7.64
C ALA A 11 38.62 10.85 -7.20
N TYR A 12 39.51 9.90 -6.94
CA TYR A 12 39.15 8.57 -6.47
C TYR A 12 38.54 8.59 -5.07
N ALA A 13 39.11 9.37 -4.14
CA ALA A 13 38.56 9.53 -2.80
C ALA A 13 37.18 10.20 -2.80
N VAL A 14 37.00 11.23 -3.64
CA VAL A 14 35.70 11.89 -3.82
C VAL A 14 34.68 10.93 -4.42
N LEU A 15 35.07 10.09 -5.38
CA LEU A 15 34.20 9.09 -5.99
C LEU A 15 33.77 8.01 -4.99
N ILE A 16 34.67 7.55 -4.12
CA ILE A 16 34.32 6.61 -3.04
C ILE A 16 33.32 7.25 -2.07
N VAL A 17 33.58 8.47 -1.62
CA VAL A 17 32.66 9.19 -0.71
C VAL A 17 31.31 9.44 -1.38
N TRP A 18 31.29 9.74 -2.68
CA TRP A 18 30.06 9.96 -3.44
C TRP A 18 29.23 8.68 -3.58
N ILE A 19 29.85 7.54 -3.89
CA ILE A 19 29.17 6.23 -3.94
C ILE A 19 28.62 5.89 -2.55
N TYR A 20 29.41 6.05 -1.49
CA TYR A 20 28.99 5.75 -0.13
C TYR A 20 27.85 6.67 0.35
N ALA A 21 27.81 7.91 -0.12
CA ALA A 21 26.76 8.86 0.19
C ALA A 21 25.48 8.66 -0.65
N THR A 22 25.55 7.96 -1.79
CA THR A 22 24.39 7.68 -2.65
C THR A 22 23.74 6.31 -2.45
N GLU A 23 24.25 5.44 -1.58
CA GLU A 23 23.52 4.25 -1.11
C GLU A 23 22.64 4.58 0.11
N PRO A 24 21.30 4.30 0.14
CA PRO A 24 20.78 2.93 0.01
C PRO A 24 19.28 2.82 -0.44
N ARG A 25 18.95 3.08 -1.71
CA ARG A 25 17.60 2.77 -2.24
C ARG A 25 17.62 1.67 -3.29
N THR A 26 18.52 1.79 -4.26
CA THR A 26 18.68 0.86 -5.38
C THR A 26 19.06 -0.55 -4.97
N PHE A 27 19.96 -0.73 -3.99
CA PHE A 27 20.33 -2.08 -3.52
C PHE A 27 19.21 -2.79 -2.77
N ARG A 28 18.42 -2.03 -2.01
CA ARG A 28 17.28 -2.58 -1.28
C ARG A 28 16.17 -2.99 -2.25
N GLU A 29 15.87 -2.13 -3.22
CA GLU A 29 14.92 -2.42 -4.30
C GLU A 29 15.36 -3.59 -5.20
N ALA A 30 16.66 -3.67 -5.54
CA ALA A 30 17.21 -4.78 -6.33
C ALA A 30 17.20 -6.10 -5.56
N ALA A 31 17.56 -6.09 -4.26
CA ALA A 31 17.48 -7.26 -3.41
C ALA A 31 16.03 -7.72 -3.21
N THR A 32 15.10 -6.79 -3.00
CA THR A 32 13.67 -7.09 -2.92
C THR A 32 13.15 -7.68 -4.24
N GLY A 33 13.52 -7.13 -5.40
CA GLY A 33 13.16 -7.67 -6.70
C GLY A 33 13.72 -9.09 -6.93
N ALA A 34 14.96 -9.35 -6.49
CA ALA A 34 15.56 -10.68 -6.55
C ALA A 34 14.89 -11.69 -5.60
N LEU A 35 14.50 -11.27 -4.39
CA LEU A 35 13.77 -12.11 -3.44
C LEU A 35 12.36 -12.46 -3.92
N VAL A 36 11.67 -11.50 -4.57
CA VAL A 36 10.36 -11.74 -5.20
C VAL A 36 10.51 -12.74 -6.35
N ALA A 37 11.50 -12.56 -7.22
CA ALA A 37 11.77 -13.49 -8.32
C ALA A 37 12.19 -14.89 -7.84
N ALA A 38 12.89 -14.98 -6.70
CA ALA A 38 13.29 -16.22 -6.06
C ALA A 38 12.19 -16.86 -5.19
N GLY A 39 11.01 -16.22 -5.05
CA GLY A 39 9.90 -16.72 -4.23
C GLY A 39 10.16 -16.74 -2.72
N THR A 40 11.21 -16.05 -2.25
CA THR A 40 11.62 -16.00 -0.83
C THR A 40 11.23 -14.69 -0.15
N TYR A 41 10.55 -13.81 -0.88
CA TYR A 41 10.00 -12.58 -0.33
C TYR A 41 8.99 -12.87 0.77
N GLN A 42 9.22 -12.29 1.95
CA GLN A 42 8.31 -12.34 3.08
C GLN A 42 8.00 -10.91 3.53
N VAL A 43 6.71 -10.68 3.80
CA VAL A 43 6.25 -9.44 4.43
C VAL A 43 6.86 -9.34 5.82
N ASN A 44 7.26 -8.14 6.20
CA ASN A 44 7.65 -7.89 7.59
C ASN A 44 6.39 -7.88 8.47
N GLN A 45 6.13 -9.00 9.13
CA GLN A 45 4.94 -9.20 9.94
C GLN A 45 4.83 -8.21 11.11
N GLU A 46 5.94 -7.84 11.74
CA GLU A 46 5.96 -6.87 12.85
C GLU A 46 5.41 -5.51 12.40
N LYS A 47 5.83 -5.04 11.22
CA LYS A 47 5.33 -3.79 10.64
C LYS A 47 3.89 -3.90 10.16
N PHE A 48 3.52 -5.08 9.65
CA PHE A 48 2.14 -5.34 9.28
C PHE A 48 1.20 -5.23 10.50
N ASP A 49 1.58 -5.84 11.62
CA ASP A 49 0.82 -5.80 12.86
C ASP A 49 0.78 -4.39 13.46
N ALA A 50 1.88 -3.63 13.35
CA ALA A 50 1.91 -2.21 13.72
C ALA A 50 0.91 -1.37 12.87
N GLY A 51 0.87 -1.61 11.56
CA GLY A 51 -0.11 -1.01 10.65
C GLY A 51 -1.55 -1.38 11.05
N LEU A 52 -1.80 -2.63 11.41
CA LEU A 52 -3.13 -3.09 11.87
C LEU A 52 -3.55 -2.41 13.17
N ALA A 53 -2.63 -2.25 14.13
CA ALA A 53 -2.89 -1.52 15.37
C ALA A 53 -3.25 -0.05 15.13
N LEU A 54 -2.57 0.62 14.18
CA LEU A 54 -2.87 1.98 13.76
C LEU A 54 -4.23 2.07 13.04
N PHE A 55 -4.53 1.11 12.17
CA PHE A 55 -5.80 1.02 11.45
C PHE A 55 -7.00 0.90 12.40
N ARG A 56 -6.89 0.07 13.44
CA ARG A 56 -7.94 -0.07 14.47
C ARG A 56 -8.16 1.21 15.27
N ARG A 57 -7.15 2.07 15.35
CA ARG A 57 -7.23 3.42 15.96
C ARG A 57 -7.69 4.49 14.97
N GLU A 58 -8.17 4.10 13.79
CA GLU A 58 -8.61 4.97 12.70
C GLU A 58 -7.50 5.90 12.15
N GLN A 59 -6.23 5.56 12.39
CA GLN A 59 -5.07 6.29 11.85
C GLN A 59 -4.70 5.73 10.46
N PHE A 60 -5.62 5.84 9.51
CA PHE A 60 -5.54 5.16 8.21
C PHE A 60 -4.30 5.53 7.39
N ARG A 61 -3.95 6.82 7.34
CA ARG A 61 -2.73 7.27 6.66
C ARG A 61 -1.45 6.67 7.27
N ALA A 62 -1.33 6.70 8.60
CA ALA A 62 -0.18 6.12 9.29
C ALA A 62 -0.12 4.60 9.14
N ALA A 63 -1.27 3.92 9.14
CA ALA A 63 -1.35 2.49 8.86
C ALA A 63 -0.82 2.13 7.47
N ARG A 64 -1.18 2.91 6.43
CA ARG A 64 -0.64 2.73 5.07
C ARG A 64 0.87 2.93 5.01
N ASP A 65 1.41 3.91 5.72
CA ASP A 65 2.85 4.16 5.76
C ASP A 65 3.60 2.95 6.39
N GLU A 66 3.05 2.34 7.45
CA GLU A 66 3.63 1.13 8.04
C GLU A 66 3.48 -0.09 7.12
N TRP A 67 2.33 -0.26 6.46
CA TRP A 67 2.16 -1.34 5.48
C TRP A 67 3.03 -1.20 4.23
N GLN A 68 3.32 0.03 3.79
CA GLN A 68 4.31 0.25 2.73
C GLN A 68 5.72 -0.17 3.16
N ARG A 69 6.04 -0.04 4.44
CA ARG A 69 7.31 -0.54 5.00
C ARG A 69 7.28 -2.05 5.26
N ALA A 70 6.10 -2.62 5.48
CA ALA A 70 5.90 -4.06 5.67
C ALA A 70 6.01 -4.82 4.35
N ASP A 71 5.43 -4.27 3.28
CA ASP A 71 5.43 -4.79 1.92
C ASP A 71 5.93 -3.75 0.90
N PRO A 72 7.25 -3.42 0.88
CA PRO A 72 7.80 -2.44 -0.06
C PRO A 72 7.62 -2.82 -1.54
N ALA A 73 7.57 -4.13 -1.83
CA ALA A 73 7.36 -4.65 -3.17
C ALA A 73 5.90 -4.55 -3.63
N GLN A 74 4.97 -4.26 -2.72
CA GLN A 74 3.52 -4.35 -2.95
C GLN A 74 3.10 -5.72 -3.50
N ASN A 75 3.74 -6.79 -3.03
CA ASN A 75 3.61 -8.13 -3.58
C ASN A 75 2.82 -9.09 -2.67
N ASP A 76 2.29 -8.60 -1.56
CA ASP A 76 1.45 -9.39 -0.66
C ASP A 76 -0.03 -9.02 -0.76
N ALA A 77 -0.86 -10.00 -1.15
CA ALA A 77 -2.29 -9.78 -1.37
C ALA A 77 -3.02 -9.30 -0.10
N LEU A 78 -2.64 -9.81 1.07
CA LEU A 78 -3.25 -9.46 2.35
C LEU A 78 -2.96 -7.99 2.71
N THR A 79 -1.70 -7.58 2.59
CA THR A 79 -1.27 -6.21 2.83
C THR A 79 -1.95 -5.24 1.87
N GLN A 80 -2.01 -5.58 0.57
CA GLN A 80 -2.72 -4.76 -0.40
C GLN A 80 -4.23 -4.63 -0.10
N PHE A 81 -4.86 -5.68 0.43
CA PHE A 81 -6.26 -5.61 0.87
C PHE A 81 -6.46 -4.63 2.03
N TYR A 82 -5.63 -4.70 3.06
CA TYR A 82 -5.74 -3.79 4.21
C TYR A 82 -5.46 -2.33 3.84
N VAL A 83 -4.49 -2.10 2.95
CA VAL A 83 -4.23 -0.78 2.38
C VAL A 83 -5.48 -0.27 1.64
N ALA A 84 -6.09 -1.09 0.78
CA ALA A 84 -7.33 -0.72 0.09
C ALA A 84 -8.48 -0.41 1.06
N TYR A 85 -8.64 -1.22 2.10
CA TYR A 85 -9.67 -1.03 3.12
C TYR A 85 -9.47 0.29 3.88
N SER A 86 -8.22 0.68 4.15
CA SER A 86 -7.92 1.97 4.78
C SER A 86 -8.34 3.16 3.94
N PHE A 87 -8.19 3.08 2.60
CA PHE A 87 -8.66 4.10 1.68
C PHE A 87 -10.19 4.18 1.66
N TYR A 88 -10.87 3.02 1.66
CA TYR A 88 -12.32 2.96 1.79
C TYR A 88 -12.80 3.65 3.07
N ARG A 89 -12.16 3.34 4.21
CA ARG A 89 -12.56 3.89 5.52
C ARG A 89 -12.26 5.37 5.69
N GLU A 90 -11.15 5.85 5.11
CA GLU A 90 -10.78 7.27 5.15
C GLU A 90 -11.61 8.09 4.16
N GLY A 91 -11.86 7.56 2.98
CA GLY A 91 -12.66 8.22 1.94
C GLY A 91 -14.16 8.19 2.21
N TRP A 92 -14.63 7.38 3.16
CA TRP A 92 -16.05 7.28 3.50
C TRP A 92 -16.50 8.51 4.29
N GLY A 93 -17.23 9.41 3.62
CA GLY A 93 -17.86 10.55 4.28
C GLY A 93 -19.35 10.32 4.56
N ARG A 94 -19.88 10.99 5.60
CA ARG A 94 -21.31 10.90 5.95
C ARG A 94 -22.25 11.41 4.85
N VAL A 95 -21.74 12.26 3.95
CA VAL A 95 -22.54 12.93 2.91
C VAL A 95 -21.94 12.72 1.52
N TYR A 96 -20.61 12.77 1.41
CA TYR A 96 -19.89 12.54 0.16
C TYR A 96 -18.66 11.70 0.42
N ASN A 97 -18.40 10.73 -0.47
CA ASN A 97 -17.15 10.00 -0.49
C ASN A 97 -16.08 10.83 -1.20
N ASP A 98 -14.83 10.63 -0.80
CA ASP A 98 -13.69 11.16 -1.52
C ASP A 98 -13.37 10.26 -2.71
N ASP A 99 -13.74 10.73 -3.91
CA ASP A 99 -13.56 10.00 -5.17
C ASP A 99 -12.08 9.66 -5.43
N ASP A 100 -11.13 10.44 -4.91
CA ASP A 100 -9.70 10.17 -5.09
C ASP A 100 -9.25 9.00 -4.20
N LEU A 101 -9.64 9.03 -2.92
CA LEU A 101 -9.35 7.92 -2.00
C LEU A 101 -10.02 6.63 -2.45
N PHE A 102 -11.25 6.69 -2.96
CA PHE A 102 -11.94 5.52 -3.51
C PHE A 102 -11.22 4.93 -4.72
N ARG A 103 -10.74 5.78 -5.64
CA ARG A 103 -9.96 5.35 -6.80
C ARG A 103 -8.62 4.72 -6.38
N GLN A 104 -7.94 5.30 -5.40
CA GLN A 104 -6.72 4.72 -4.82
C GLN A 104 -7.00 3.36 -4.17
N GLY A 105 -8.11 3.23 -3.44
CA GLY A 105 -8.58 1.96 -2.89
C GLY A 105 -8.83 0.90 -3.98
N LEU A 106 -9.46 1.29 -5.09
CA LEU A 106 -9.71 0.41 -6.23
C LEU A 106 -8.42 -0.13 -6.85
N GLU A 107 -7.39 0.71 -6.99
CA GLU A 107 -6.10 0.25 -7.50
C GLU A 107 -5.52 -0.86 -6.60
N LYS A 108 -5.54 -0.65 -5.28
CA LYS A 108 -4.94 -1.57 -4.31
C LYS A 108 -5.72 -2.87 -4.17
N VAL A 109 -7.06 -2.83 -4.17
CA VAL A 109 -7.87 -4.05 -4.13
C VAL A 109 -7.76 -4.85 -5.42
N ASN A 110 -7.66 -4.20 -6.59
CA ASN A 110 -7.40 -4.89 -7.85
C ASN A 110 -6.02 -5.56 -7.82
N ARG A 111 -4.99 -4.89 -7.29
CA ARG A 111 -3.67 -5.50 -7.10
C ARG A 111 -3.75 -6.71 -6.16
N ALA A 112 -4.46 -6.61 -5.03
CA ALA A 112 -4.68 -7.74 -4.12
C ALA A 112 -5.32 -8.94 -4.84
N LEU A 113 -6.35 -8.70 -5.68
CA LEU A 113 -7.00 -9.73 -6.48
C LEU A 113 -6.07 -10.35 -7.53
N THR A 114 -5.15 -9.57 -8.13
CA THR A 114 -4.17 -10.12 -9.08
C THR A 114 -3.09 -10.97 -8.41
N LEU A 115 -2.73 -10.66 -7.16
CA LEU A 115 -1.71 -11.37 -6.39
C LEU A 115 -2.27 -12.64 -5.72
N ALA A 116 -3.56 -12.64 -5.39
CA ALA A 116 -4.20 -13.76 -4.72
C ALA A 116 -4.40 -14.93 -5.69
N SER A 117 -3.75 -16.07 -5.42
CA SER A 117 -3.97 -17.31 -6.18
C SER A 117 -5.30 -18.01 -5.83
N GLN A 118 -5.95 -17.59 -4.75
CA GLN A 118 -7.25 -18.08 -4.27
C GLN A 118 -8.11 -16.88 -3.83
N PRO A 119 -9.44 -17.03 -3.70
CA PRO A 119 -10.28 -15.97 -3.15
C PRO A 119 -9.77 -15.49 -1.79
N LEU A 120 -9.35 -14.22 -1.72
CA LEU A 120 -8.80 -13.64 -0.51
C LEU A 120 -9.94 -13.41 0.49
N ASN A 121 -10.10 -14.35 1.43
CA ASN A 121 -11.04 -14.26 2.55
C ASN A 121 -10.28 -13.88 3.83
N ILE A 122 -10.76 -12.84 4.50
CA ILE A 122 -10.16 -12.26 5.69
C ILE A 122 -10.99 -12.64 6.90
N SER A 123 -10.40 -13.43 7.79
CA SER A 123 -11.00 -13.82 9.06
C SER A 123 -10.69 -12.81 10.18
N ASP A 124 -10.96 -11.52 9.94
CA ASP A 124 -10.85 -10.48 10.99
C ASP A 124 -12.25 -10.11 11.50
N PRO A 125 -12.57 -10.37 12.78
CA PRO A 125 -13.89 -10.08 13.35
C PRO A 125 -14.19 -8.57 13.46
N ASP A 126 -13.17 -7.71 13.44
CA ASP A 126 -13.33 -6.25 13.52
C ASP A 126 -13.61 -5.62 12.13
N LEU A 127 -13.49 -6.39 11.06
CA LEU A 127 -13.87 -5.98 9.71
C LEU A 127 -15.30 -6.42 9.42
N ALA A 128 -16.01 -5.61 8.63
CA ALA A 128 -17.33 -5.97 8.16
C ALA A 128 -17.38 -6.46 6.71
N MET A 129 -16.30 -6.28 5.95
CA MET A 129 -16.12 -6.92 4.65
C MET A 129 -14.94 -7.86 4.76
N HIS A 130 -15.19 -9.13 4.42
CA HIS A 130 -14.24 -10.22 4.61
C HIS A 130 -13.66 -10.73 3.31
N SER A 131 -13.93 -10.07 2.18
CA SER A 131 -13.34 -10.46 0.90
C SER A 131 -12.90 -9.29 0.05
N ALA A 132 -11.83 -9.49 -0.73
CA ALA A 132 -11.34 -8.50 -1.69
C ALA A 132 -12.39 -8.19 -2.77
N ALA A 133 -13.20 -9.19 -3.16
CA ALA A 133 -14.28 -9.00 -4.11
C ALA A 133 -15.39 -8.09 -3.56
N GLU A 134 -15.78 -8.27 -2.29
CA GLU A 134 -16.77 -7.41 -1.63
C GLU A 134 -16.26 -5.98 -1.49
N LEU A 135 -15.00 -5.80 -1.07
CA LEU A 135 -14.39 -4.47 -0.95
C LEU A 135 -14.31 -3.75 -2.30
N LYS A 136 -13.97 -4.46 -3.38
CA LYS A 136 -13.96 -3.91 -4.74
C LYS A 136 -15.35 -3.40 -5.14
N ALA A 137 -16.38 -4.21 -4.94
CA ALA A 137 -17.74 -3.83 -5.31
C ALA A 137 -18.23 -2.58 -4.57
N GLU A 138 -17.92 -2.42 -3.27
CA GLU A 138 -18.29 -1.21 -2.52
C GLU A 138 -17.49 0.02 -2.95
N LEU A 139 -16.21 -0.14 -3.30
CA LEU A 139 -15.40 0.96 -3.84
C LEU A 139 -15.86 1.39 -5.25
N GLU A 140 -16.26 0.45 -6.12
CA GLU A 140 -16.83 0.75 -7.44
C GLU A 140 -18.16 1.49 -7.27
N ALA A 141 -19.05 0.98 -6.41
CA ALA A 141 -20.33 1.61 -6.11
C ALA A 141 -20.18 3.01 -5.48
N GLY A 142 -19.10 3.26 -4.74
CA GLY A 142 -18.81 4.58 -4.19
C GLY A 142 -18.22 5.57 -5.20
N THR A 143 -17.63 5.08 -6.30
CA THR A 143 -17.04 5.90 -7.38
C THR A 143 -18.07 6.20 -8.47
N GLU A 144 -19.03 5.30 -8.71
CA GLU A 144 -20.14 5.46 -9.66
C GLU A 144 -21.18 6.46 -9.14
N ARG A 145 -20.82 7.74 -9.13
CA ARG A 145 -21.74 8.83 -8.82
C ARG A 145 -22.67 9.06 -10.02
N ASN A 146 -23.74 8.27 -10.09
CA ASN A 146 -24.80 8.45 -11.09
C ASN A 146 -25.59 9.71 -10.73
N TRP A 147 -25.50 10.75 -11.57
CA TRP A 147 -26.21 12.04 -11.42
C TRP A 147 -27.75 11.91 -11.43
N GLY A 148 -28.30 10.68 -11.53
CA GLY A 148 -29.74 10.39 -11.40
C GLY A 148 -30.22 9.94 -10.01
N ASP A 149 -29.34 9.80 -9.01
CA ASP A 149 -29.69 9.14 -7.74
C ASP A 149 -30.13 10.11 -6.63
N VAL A 150 -31.08 11.00 -6.96
CA VAL A 150 -32.00 11.61 -5.97
C VAL A 150 -32.97 10.53 -5.48
N ASN A 151 -32.44 9.52 -4.79
CA ASN A 151 -33.23 8.51 -4.12
C ASN A 151 -33.04 8.64 -2.60
N PRO A 152 -33.98 9.27 -1.87
CA PRO A 152 -33.86 9.57 -0.44
C PRO A 152 -33.80 8.32 0.46
N LEU A 153 -33.91 7.12 -0.10
CA LEU A 153 -33.82 5.84 0.60
C LEU A 153 -32.38 5.31 0.77
N LYS A 154 -31.38 5.87 0.08
CA LYS A 154 -29.95 5.46 0.23
C LYS A 154 -29.21 6.15 1.38
N VAL A 155 -29.85 7.09 2.07
CA VAL A 155 -29.28 7.85 3.22
C VAL A 155 -29.03 6.95 4.45
N MET A 156 -29.48 5.69 4.42
CA MET A 156 -29.36 4.73 5.52
C MET A 156 -28.42 3.54 5.23
N LYS A 157 -27.40 3.67 4.37
CA LYS A 157 -26.33 2.66 4.33
C LYS A 157 -25.57 2.68 5.65
N LYS A 158 -25.97 1.77 6.56
CA LYS A 158 -25.28 1.53 7.83
C LYS A 158 -23.87 1.03 7.51
N ARG A 159 -22.86 1.66 8.10
CA ARG A 159 -21.44 1.29 8.02
C ARG A 159 -21.32 -0.23 8.16
N LYS A 160 -20.78 -0.87 7.12
CA LYS A 160 -20.12 -2.17 7.26
C LYS A 160 -18.73 -1.82 7.80
#